data_AF-A0A7K2ZIB1-F1
#
_entry.id   AF-A0A7K2ZIB1-F1
#
_cell.length_a   1.000
_cell.length_b   1.000
_cell.length_c   1.000
_cell.angle_alpha   90.00
_cell.angle_beta   90.00
_cell.angle_gamma   90.00
#
_symmetry.space_group_name_H-M   'P 1'
#
loop_
_entity.id
_entity.type
_entity.pdbx_description
1 polymer ?
#
loop_
_entity_poly.entity_id
_entity_poly.type
_entity_poly.pdbx_seq_one_letter_code
_entity_poly.pdbx_strand_id
1 'polypeptide(L)'
;APLVAVGVAAGATALFRLPVERIRVDGLLDAVRPPGGDDWARLVDLGMLGTVLALALIASAESLFSAAAVDRMHQGRRTDYDKELIAQGAGNTVCGALGALPMTAVIVRSSANVHAGARTKASRVLHGLWLLLFVAALPGALGAIPVAALAGVLVHAGFKLVPLRVLVPLWRGHRGEAVVLGVTAVTVVATSLFEGVLVGLLLAVAKTAWDISHVHVETVEGPGVLVVRVTGNATFLRLPELLDALEALPADRKVELELSGLRHTDHACAAELEGWAAQREARQVEGRAGARRGEEDGRREGALSSAP
;
A
#
# COMPACT_ATOMS: atom_id res chain seq x y z
N ALA A 1 -32.17 9.88 3.34
CA ALA A 1 -32.27 8.91 4.47
C ALA A 1 -31.66 9.44 5.77
N PRO A 2 -30.39 9.91 5.85
CA PRO A 2 -29.79 10.31 7.13
C PRO A 2 -30.49 11.50 7.79
N LEU A 3 -30.84 12.54 7.00
CA LEU A 3 -31.56 13.72 7.50
C LEU A 3 -32.92 13.35 8.12
N VAL A 4 -33.68 12.47 7.46
CA VAL A 4 -34.98 11.99 7.96
C VAL A 4 -34.79 11.19 9.25
N ALA A 5 -33.79 10.31 9.31
CA ALA A 5 -33.50 9.54 10.52
C ALA A 5 -33.15 10.45 11.71
N VAL A 6 -32.31 11.47 11.49
CA VAL A 6 -31.96 12.46 12.51
C VAL A 6 -33.18 13.28 12.93
N GLY A 7 -34.00 13.73 11.98
CA GLY A 7 -35.23 14.49 12.26
C GLY A 7 -36.26 13.69 13.05
N VAL A 8 -36.46 12.42 12.69
CA VAL A 8 -37.36 11.50 13.43
C VAL A 8 -36.82 11.24 14.83
N ALA A 9 -35.51 11.03 14.99
CA ALA A 9 -34.91 10.83 16.31
C ALA A 9 -35.01 12.09 17.19
N ALA A 10 -34.78 13.28 16.64
CA ALA A 10 -34.96 14.55 17.34
C ALA A 10 -36.44 14.78 17.73
N GLY A 11 -37.37 14.47 16.82
CA GLY A 11 -38.81 14.57 17.09
C GLY A 11 -39.27 13.59 18.17
N ALA A 12 -38.85 12.33 18.11
CA ALA A 12 -39.19 11.30 19.09
C ALA A 12 -38.62 11.64 20.48
N THR A 13 -37.35 12.04 20.55
CA THR A 13 -36.71 12.42 21.82
C THR A 13 -37.35 13.67 22.44
N ALA A 14 -37.80 14.63 21.62
CA ALA A 14 -38.57 15.76 22.09
C ALA A 14 -39.99 15.37 22.57
N LEU A 15 -40.72 14.56 21.80
CA LEU A 15 -42.10 14.16 22.08
C LEU A 15 -42.20 13.29 23.34
N PHE A 16 -41.33 12.30 23.47
CA PHE A 16 -41.31 11.36 24.59
C PHE A 16 -40.45 11.83 25.78
N ARG A 17 -39.86 13.03 25.70
CA ARG A 17 -38.97 13.62 26.71
C ARG A 17 -37.88 12.64 27.19
N LEU A 18 -37.27 11.93 26.23
CA LEU A 18 -36.27 10.92 26.54
C LEU A 18 -35.02 11.58 27.15
N PRO A 19 -34.44 11.01 28.23
CA PRO A 19 -33.24 11.53 28.88
C PRO A 19 -31.98 11.13 28.09
N VAL A 20 -31.84 11.65 26.88
CA VAL A 20 -30.68 11.41 26.02
C VAL A 20 -29.83 12.65 25.88
N GLU A 21 -28.53 12.45 25.78
CA GLU A 21 -27.58 13.53 25.50
C GLU A 21 -27.84 14.12 24.12
N ARG A 22 -27.81 15.45 24.04
CA ARG A 22 -28.02 16.21 22.81
C ARG A 22 -26.78 17.00 22.46
N ILE A 23 -26.66 17.37 21.19
CA ILE A 23 -25.54 18.19 20.72
C ILE A 23 -25.52 19.51 21.50
N ARG A 24 -24.33 19.87 21.99
CA ARG A 24 -24.08 21.21 22.50
C ARG A 24 -23.55 22.07 21.36
N VAL A 25 -24.19 23.20 21.13
CA VAL A 25 -23.76 24.19 20.15
C VAL A 25 -23.27 25.40 20.93
N ASP A 26 -21.96 25.53 21.06
CA ASP A 26 -21.34 26.73 21.64
C ASP A 26 -21.31 27.87 20.60
N GLY A 27 -20.94 29.08 21.03
CA GLY A 27 -20.91 30.25 20.15
C GLY A 27 -19.93 30.07 18.99
N LEU A 28 -20.28 30.59 17.80
CA LEU A 28 -19.43 30.47 16.61
C LEU A 28 -18.03 31.07 16.81
N LEU A 29 -17.92 32.13 17.63
CA LEU A 29 -16.64 32.74 17.96
C LEU A 29 -15.80 31.86 18.90
N ASP A 30 -16.43 31.07 19.78
CA ASP A 30 -15.74 30.17 20.71
C ASP A 30 -15.12 28.95 20.00
N ALA A 31 -15.55 28.70 18.75
CA ALA A 31 -14.99 27.68 17.88
C ALA A 31 -13.64 28.07 17.25
N VAL A 32 -13.31 29.37 17.21
CA VAL A 32 -12.02 29.85 16.70
C VAL A 32 -11.04 29.92 17.87
N ARG A 33 -10.06 29.01 17.87
CA ARG A 33 -9.09 28.86 18.97
C ARG A 33 -7.68 28.87 18.40
N PRO A 34 -7.13 30.05 18.06
CA PRO A 34 -5.80 30.13 17.45
C PRO A 34 -4.74 29.53 18.40
N PRO A 35 -3.71 28.85 17.87
CA PRO A 35 -2.71 28.16 18.67
C PRO A 35 -1.90 29.13 19.53
N GLY A 36 -1.72 28.76 20.79
CA GLY A 36 -0.90 29.50 21.75
C GLY A 36 0.60 29.19 21.61
N GLY A 37 1.45 29.90 22.36
CA GLY A 37 2.90 29.70 22.33
C GLY A 37 3.34 28.25 22.65
N ASP A 38 2.65 27.61 23.58
CA ASP A 38 2.91 26.21 23.96
C ASP A 38 2.58 25.22 22.83
N ASP A 39 1.57 25.52 22.00
CA ASP A 39 1.22 24.69 20.84
C ASP A 39 2.30 24.77 19.76
N TRP A 40 2.87 25.97 19.54
CA TRP A 40 3.99 26.17 18.63
C TRP A 40 5.25 25.44 19.11
N ALA A 41 5.52 25.42 20.41
CA ALA A 41 6.65 24.70 20.98
C ALA A 41 6.53 23.17 20.74
N ARG A 42 5.31 22.62 20.80
CA ARG A 42 5.04 21.20 20.55
C ARG A 42 5.29 20.75 19.11
N LEU A 43 5.32 21.66 18.14
CA LEU A 43 5.61 21.30 16.74
C LEU A 43 7.03 20.77 16.53
N VAL A 44 7.95 21.10 17.44
CA VAL A 44 9.35 20.65 17.39
C VAL A 44 9.51 19.25 18.01
N ASP A 45 8.50 18.75 18.72
CA ASP A 45 8.53 17.41 19.30
C ASP A 45 8.50 16.33 18.21
N LEU A 46 9.36 15.33 18.34
CA LEU A 46 9.53 14.27 17.35
C LEU A 46 8.25 13.44 17.19
N GLY A 47 7.50 13.24 18.29
CA GLY A 47 6.20 12.56 18.25
C GLY A 47 5.13 13.36 17.48
N MET A 48 5.15 14.69 17.61
CA MET A 48 4.25 15.57 16.88
C MET A 48 4.60 15.59 15.39
N LEU A 49 5.89 15.68 15.04
CA LEU A 49 6.35 15.60 13.65
C LEU A 49 5.92 14.29 12.98
N GLY A 50 6.03 13.16 13.68
CA GLY A 50 5.52 11.87 13.21
C GLY A 50 4.02 11.91 12.91
N THR A 51 3.23 12.50 13.82
CA THR A 51 1.77 12.64 13.64
C THR A 51 1.41 13.58 12.49
N VAL A 52 2.14 14.69 12.33
CA VAL A 52 1.96 15.63 11.21
C VAL A 52 2.25 14.94 9.88
N LEU A 53 3.35 14.19 9.79
CA LEU A 53 3.70 13.43 8.60
C LEU A 53 2.64 12.35 8.30
N ALA A 54 2.17 11.64 9.32
CA ALA A 54 1.09 10.66 9.21
C ALA A 54 -0.17 11.27 8.59
N LEU A 55 -0.68 12.34 9.19
CA LEU A 55 -1.91 13.00 8.75
C LEU A 55 -1.73 13.61 7.37
N ALA A 56 -0.56 14.18 7.06
CA ALA A 56 -0.27 14.71 5.74
C ALA A 56 -0.32 13.61 4.67
N LEU A 57 0.31 12.46 4.91
CA LEU A 57 0.29 11.32 3.98
C LEU A 57 -1.12 10.74 3.82
N ILE A 58 -1.83 10.51 4.92
CA ILE A 58 -3.18 9.93 4.91
C ILE A 58 -4.17 10.86 4.23
N ALA A 59 -4.20 12.15 4.60
CA ALA A 59 -5.09 13.13 3.99
C ALA A 59 -4.80 13.29 2.49
N SER A 60 -3.52 13.32 2.10
CA SER A 60 -3.12 13.38 0.69
C SER A 60 -3.60 12.16 -0.09
N ALA A 61 -3.36 10.96 0.43
CA ALA A 61 -3.83 9.73 -0.20
C ALA A 61 -5.37 9.70 -0.31
N GLU A 62 -6.08 10.05 0.76
CA GLU A 62 -7.55 10.12 0.76
C GLU A 62 -8.07 11.13 -0.27
N SER A 63 -7.43 12.29 -0.39
CA SER A 63 -7.82 13.31 -1.36
C SER A 63 -7.59 12.86 -2.79
N LEU A 64 -6.43 12.28 -3.10
CA LEU A 64 -6.15 11.74 -4.43
C LEU A 64 -7.10 10.59 -4.79
N PHE A 65 -7.37 9.65 -3.88
CA PHE A 65 -8.31 8.57 -4.13
C PHE A 65 -9.75 9.07 -4.29
N SER A 66 -10.16 10.05 -3.50
CA SER A 66 -11.47 10.70 -3.62
C SER A 66 -11.60 11.44 -4.94
N ALA A 67 -10.59 12.22 -5.32
CA ALA A 67 -10.54 12.93 -6.60
C ALA A 67 -10.60 11.96 -7.79
N ALA A 68 -9.75 10.94 -7.79
CA ALA A 68 -9.74 9.92 -8.84
C ALA A 68 -11.08 9.17 -8.94
N ALA A 69 -11.75 8.92 -7.82
CA ALA A 69 -13.06 8.29 -7.82
C ALA A 69 -14.17 9.21 -8.34
N VAL A 70 -14.17 10.48 -7.95
CA VAL A 70 -15.11 11.49 -8.43
C VAL A 70 -14.94 11.74 -9.94
N ASP A 71 -13.70 11.80 -10.40
CA ASP A 71 -13.33 11.94 -11.81
C ASP A 71 -13.92 10.81 -12.68
N ARG A 72 -14.10 9.60 -12.13
CA ARG A 72 -14.76 8.48 -12.82
C ARG A 72 -16.28 8.63 -12.91
N MET A 73 -16.89 9.52 -12.12
CA MET A 73 -18.35 9.72 -12.08
C MET A 73 -18.84 10.80 -13.05
N HIS A 74 -17.94 11.56 -13.69
CA HIS A 74 -18.31 12.62 -14.63
C HIS A 74 -17.41 12.66 -15.85
N GLN A 75 -17.91 13.30 -16.93
CA GLN A 75 -17.15 13.51 -18.18
C GLN A 75 -16.52 14.91 -18.29
N GLY A 76 -16.60 15.72 -17.23
CA GLY A 76 -16.01 17.07 -17.19
C GLY A 76 -14.48 17.06 -17.10
N ARG A 77 -13.90 18.25 -16.88
CA ARG A 77 -12.46 18.41 -16.68
C ARG A 77 -11.99 17.58 -15.49
N ARG A 78 -10.96 16.76 -15.71
CA ARG A 78 -10.32 15.93 -14.70
C ARG A 78 -9.58 16.77 -13.65
N THR A 79 -9.36 16.17 -12.49
CA THR A 79 -8.64 16.79 -11.39
C THR A 79 -7.16 16.92 -11.72
N ASP A 80 -6.59 18.07 -11.36
CA ASP A 80 -5.15 18.30 -11.35
C ASP A 80 -4.67 17.98 -9.94
N TYR A 81 -4.00 16.84 -9.78
CA TYR A 81 -3.66 16.26 -8.48
C TYR A 81 -2.70 17.13 -7.68
N ASP A 82 -1.73 17.79 -8.34
CA ASP A 82 -0.80 18.70 -7.67
C ASP A 82 -1.55 19.91 -7.11
N LYS A 83 -2.48 20.47 -7.89
CA LYS A 83 -3.34 21.56 -7.41
C LYS A 83 -4.25 21.14 -6.26
N GLU A 84 -4.74 19.90 -6.25
CA GLU A 84 -5.56 19.38 -5.17
C GLU A 84 -4.73 19.25 -3.87
N LEU A 85 -3.51 18.72 -3.95
CA LEU A 85 -2.61 18.60 -2.80
C LEU A 85 -2.21 19.98 -2.24
N ILE A 86 -1.90 20.94 -3.11
CA ILE A 86 -1.60 22.32 -2.70
C ILE A 86 -2.83 22.96 -2.03
N ALA A 87 -4.03 22.78 -2.60
CA ALA A 87 -5.26 23.33 -2.04
C ALA A 87 -5.60 22.71 -0.67
N GLN A 88 -5.41 21.41 -0.51
CA GLN A 88 -5.57 20.71 0.77
C GLN A 88 -4.56 21.21 1.80
N GLY A 89 -3.29 21.33 1.42
CA GLY A 89 -2.23 21.85 2.29
C GLY A 89 -2.58 23.24 2.79
N ALA A 90 -2.91 24.16 1.88
CA ALA A 90 -3.33 25.52 2.22
C ALA A 90 -4.59 25.54 3.12
N GLY A 91 -5.59 24.71 2.82
CA GLY A 91 -6.80 24.59 3.63
C GLY A 91 -6.52 24.11 5.06
N ASN A 92 -5.64 23.12 5.21
CA ASN A 92 -5.25 22.58 6.51
C ASN A 92 -4.33 23.52 7.29
N THR A 93 -3.50 24.33 6.62
CA THR A 93 -2.77 25.43 7.28
C THR A 93 -3.74 26.45 7.87
N VAL A 94 -4.80 26.81 7.13
CA VAL A 94 -5.85 27.71 7.64
C VAL A 94 -6.60 27.06 8.81
N CYS A 95 -6.92 25.77 8.74
CA CYS A 95 -7.51 25.05 9.87
C CYS A 95 -6.63 25.13 11.11
N GLY A 96 -5.34 24.80 10.99
CA GLY A 96 -4.39 24.88 12.09
C GLY A 96 -4.27 26.28 12.69
N ALA A 97 -4.22 27.31 11.85
CA ALA A 97 -4.16 28.71 12.30
C ALA A 97 -5.42 29.16 13.07
N LEU A 98 -6.59 28.57 12.77
CA LEU A 98 -7.86 28.86 13.45
C LEU A 98 -8.16 27.90 14.61
N GLY A 99 -7.31 26.91 14.86
CA GLY A 99 -7.57 25.83 15.84
C GLY A 99 -8.66 24.85 15.41
N ALA A 100 -9.00 24.82 14.12
CA ALA A 100 -9.96 23.89 13.56
C ALA A 100 -9.32 22.53 13.30
N LEU A 101 -10.15 21.49 13.33
CA LEU A 101 -9.75 20.14 12.94
C LEU A 101 -9.32 20.11 11.47
N PRO A 102 -8.33 19.26 11.11
CA PRO A 102 -7.91 19.10 9.73
C PRO A 102 -9.07 18.63 8.85
N MET A 103 -9.10 19.13 7.62
CA MET A 103 -10.07 18.79 6.59
C MET A 103 -9.47 17.77 5.61
N THR A 104 -10.32 16.84 5.18
CA THR A 104 -10.03 15.89 4.11
C THR A 104 -11.14 15.85 3.07
N ALA A 105 -10.81 15.35 1.88
CA ALA A 105 -11.81 15.12 0.84
C ALA A 105 -12.69 13.92 1.21
N VAL A 106 -13.99 14.01 0.94
CA VAL A 106 -14.93 12.93 1.28
C VAL A 106 -15.69 12.48 0.04
N ILE A 107 -15.37 11.29 -0.45
CA ILE A 107 -15.97 10.69 -1.64
C ILE A 107 -17.50 10.64 -1.59
N VAL A 108 -18.10 10.36 -0.43
CA VAL A 108 -19.56 10.25 -0.27
C VAL A 108 -20.25 11.60 -0.52
N ARG A 109 -19.67 12.70 -0.03
CA ARG A 109 -20.22 14.04 -0.25
C ARG A 109 -20.00 14.49 -1.70
N SER A 110 -18.80 14.25 -2.22
CA SER A 110 -18.46 14.63 -3.60
C SER A 110 -19.29 13.85 -4.63
N SER A 111 -19.49 12.55 -4.42
CA SER A 111 -20.36 11.74 -5.28
C SER A 111 -21.81 12.22 -5.21
N ALA A 112 -22.38 12.48 -4.03
CA ALA A 112 -23.73 13.04 -3.91
C ALA A 112 -23.86 14.37 -4.66
N ASN A 113 -22.83 15.22 -4.58
CA ASN A 113 -22.79 16.50 -5.30
C ASN A 113 -22.77 16.31 -6.83
N VAL A 114 -22.00 15.34 -7.34
CA VAL A 114 -21.98 14.99 -8.78
C VAL A 114 -23.33 14.42 -9.22
N HIS A 115 -23.93 13.51 -8.44
CA HIS A 115 -25.24 12.93 -8.76
C HIS A 115 -26.37 13.98 -8.70
N ALA A 116 -26.23 15.01 -7.87
CA ALA A 116 -27.12 16.18 -7.85
C ALA A 116 -26.91 17.13 -9.06
N GLY A 117 -26.01 16.79 -9.99
CA GLY A 117 -25.78 17.54 -11.22
C GLY A 117 -24.85 18.73 -11.07
N ALA A 118 -24.12 18.87 -9.96
CA ALA A 118 -23.19 19.97 -9.78
C ALA A 118 -22.03 19.89 -10.78
N ARG A 119 -21.74 21.02 -11.46
CA ARG A 119 -20.67 21.11 -12.48
C ARG A 119 -19.60 22.16 -12.20
N THR A 120 -19.81 23.01 -11.19
CA THR A 120 -18.94 24.17 -10.92
C THR A 120 -18.45 24.19 -9.48
N LYS A 121 -17.36 24.95 -9.26
CA LYS A 121 -16.80 25.20 -7.92
C LYS A 121 -17.79 25.95 -7.00
N ALA A 122 -18.84 26.57 -7.54
CA ALA A 122 -19.83 27.28 -6.74
C ALA A 122 -20.58 26.34 -5.78
N SER A 123 -20.83 25.08 -6.18
CA SER A 123 -21.54 24.13 -5.32
C SER A 123 -20.83 23.91 -3.98
N ARG A 124 -19.51 23.71 -4.00
CA ARG A 124 -18.73 23.51 -2.75
C ARG A 124 -18.66 24.77 -1.89
N VAL A 125 -18.61 25.96 -2.50
CA VAL A 125 -18.61 27.24 -1.78
C VAL A 125 -19.97 27.47 -1.12
N LEU A 126 -21.06 27.27 -1.87
CA LEU A 126 -22.42 27.35 -1.34
C LEU A 126 -22.66 26.33 -0.23
N HIS A 127 -22.14 25.10 -0.36
CA HIS A 127 -22.24 24.10 0.70
C HIS A 127 -21.61 24.59 2.00
N GLY A 128 -20.40 25.12 1.96
CA GLY A 128 -19.75 25.72 3.13
C GLY A 128 -20.52 26.91 3.71
N LEU A 129 -21.06 27.78 2.84
CA LEU A 129 -21.88 28.92 3.25
C LEU A 129 -23.18 28.48 3.94
N TRP A 130 -23.86 27.45 3.43
CA TRP A 130 -25.06 26.91 4.03
C TRP A 130 -24.78 26.26 5.39
N LEU A 131 -23.66 25.55 5.53
CA LEU A 131 -23.23 25.02 6.83
C LEU A 131 -23.00 26.14 7.83
N LEU A 132 -22.29 27.19 7.45
CA LEU A 132 -22.05 28.36 8.29
C LEU A 132 -23.37 29.03 8.70
N LEU A 133 -24.28 29.24 7.74
CA LEU A 133 -25.58 29.85 8.00
C LEU A 133 -26.42 29.00 8.96
N PHE A 134 -26.47 27.68 8.79
CA PHE A 134 -27.25 26.82 9.68
C PHE A 134 -26.69 26.78 11.10
N VAL A 135 -25.37 26.76 11.26
CA VAL A 135 -24.75 26.83 12.59
C VAL A 135 -25.04 28.18 13.26
N ALA A 136 -24.98 29.29 12.52
CA ALA A 136 -25.22 30.62 13.06
C ALA A 136 -26.70 30.91 13.34
N ALA A 137 -27.61 30.50 12.45
CA ALA A 137 -29.02 30.86 12.49
C ALA A 137 -29.90 29.85 13.25
N LEU A 138 -29.49 28.59 13.35
CA LEU A 138 -30.32 27.51 13.92
C LEU A 138 -29.64 26.71 15.06
N PRO A 139 -28.97 27.35 16.04
CA PRO A 139 -28.32 26.62 17.14
C PRO A 139 -29.33 25.81 17.98
N GLY A 140 -30.56 26.31 18.15
CA GLY A 140 -31.61 25.59 18.87
C GLY A 140 -32.09 24.31 18.17
N ALA A 141 -32.16 24.32 16.83
CA ALA A 141 -32.52 23.13 16.06
C ALA A 141 -31.41 22.08 16.12
N LEU A 142 -30.14 22.52 16.01
CA LEU A 142 -28.98 21.65 16.15
C LEU A 142 -28.88 21.05 17.57
N GLY A 143 -29.16 21.85 18.60
CA GLY A 143 -29.19 21.40 20.00
C GLY A 143 -30.35 20.45 20.35
N ALA A 144 -31.33 20.28 19.46
CA ALA A 144 -32.36 19.28 19.61
C ALA A 144 -31.91 17.88 19.14
N ILE A 145 -30.80 17.78 18.41
CA ILE A 145 -30.34 16.52 17.84
C ILE A 145 -29.73 15.65 18.95
N PRO A 146 -30.22 14.41 19.16
CA PRO A 146 -29.64 13.49 20.11
C PRO A 146 -28.32 12.92 19.58
N VAL A 147 -27.31 12.82 20.45
CA VAL A 147 -25.98 12.27 20.11
C VAL A 147 -26.10 10.84 19.59
N ALA A 148 -27.05 10.06 20.12
CA ALA A 148 -27.35 8.70 19.66
C ALA A 148 -27.71 8.62 18.17
N ALA A 149 -28.41 9.63 17.62
CA ALA A 149 -28.73 9.66 16.19
C ALA A 149 -27.47 9.86 15.34
N LEU A 150 -26.56 10.75 15.78
CA LEU A 150 -25.28 10.94 15.10
C LEU A 150 -24.42 9.67 15.17
N ALA A 151 -24.36 9.02 16.34
CA ALA A 151 -23.65 7.75 16.51
C ALA A 151 -24.20 6.68 15.55
N GLY A 152 -25.52 6.56 15.42
CA GLY A 152 -26.15 5.64 14.47
C GLY A 152 -25.80 5.96 13.01
N VAL A 153 -25.77 7.23 12.63
CA VAL A 153 -25.33 7.66 11.28
C VAL A 153 -23.87 7.30 11.05
N LEU A 154 -22.99 7.50 12.04
CA LEU A 154 -21.56 7.16 11.95
C LEU A 154 -21.34 5.65 11.83
N VAL A 155 -22.04 4.84 12.63
CA VAL A 155 -21.98 3.36 12.53
C VAL A 155 -22.47 2.90 11.17
N HIS A 156 -23.58 3.45 10.67
CA HIS A 156 -24.10 3.12 9.34
C HIS A 156 -23.10 3.49 8.23
N ALA A 157 -22.50 4.68 8.32
CA ALA A 157 -21.51 5.13 7.36
C ALA A 157 -20.24 4.25 7.39
N GLY A 158 -19.72 3.96 8.58
CA GLY A 158 -18.57 3.08 8.78
C GLY A 158 -18.81 1.68 8.24
N PHE A 159 -19.97 1.08 8.52
CA PHE A 159 -20.32 -0.25 8.03
C PHE A 159 -20.36 -0.32 6.50
N LYS A 160 -20.81 0.76 5.82
CA LYS A 160 -20.82 0.85 4.35
C LYS A 160 -19.43 0.96 3.73
N LEU A 161 -18.43 1.43 4.47
CA LEU A 161 -17.05 1.52 4.00
C LEU A 161 -16.33 0.17 4.05
N VAL A 162 -16.82 -0.80 4.83
CA VAL A 162 -16.20 -2.13 4.91
C VAL A 162 -16.45 -2.90 3.62
N PRO A 163 -15.41 -3.24 2.83
CA PRO A 163 -15.58 -3.91 1.54
C PRO A 163 -15.74 -5.43 1.71
N LEU A 164 -16.75 -5.86 2.48
CA LEU A 164 -16.99 -7.28 2.83
C LEU A 164 -17.04 -8.19 1.58
N ARG A 165 -17.57 -7.67 0.46
CA ARG A 165 -17.69 -8.41 -0.80
C ARG A 165 -16.34 -8.64 -1.49
N VAL A 166 -15.36 -7.78 -1.26
CA VAL A 166 -14.01 -7.85 -1.87
C VAL A 166 -13.10 -8.73 -1.04
N LEU A 167 -13.34 -8.82 0.28
CA LEU A 167 -12.48 -9.55 1.20
C LEU A 167 -12.41 -11.06 0.89
N VAL A 168 -13.54 -11.68 0.52
CA VAL A 168 -13.58 -13.13 0.22
C VAL A 168 -12.79 -13.48 -1.06
N PRO A 169 -13.00 -12.79 -2.20
CA PRO A 169 -12.14 -12.96 -3.38
C PRO A 169 -10.66 -12.67 -3.09
N LEU A 170 -10.37 -11.63 -2.31
CA LEU A 170 -8.99 -11.26 -1.96
C LEU A 170 -8.30 -12.38 -1.17
N TRP A 171 -8.97 -12.97 -0.19
CA TRP A 171 -8.44 -14.10 0.58
C TRP A 171 -8.20 -15.34 -0.29
N ARG A 172 -9.03 -15.56 -1.32
CA ARG A 172 -8.89 -16.72 -2.22
C ARG A 172 -7.78 -16.54 -3.25
N GLY A 173 -7.64 -15.35 -3.84
CA GLY A 173 -6.67 -15.09 -4.91
C GLY A 173 -5.32 -14.53 -4.43
N HIS A 174 -5.32 -13.67 -3.41
CA HIS A 174 -4.15 -12.89 -3.00
C HIS A 174 -4.00 -12.91 -1.47
N ARG A 175 -3.75 -14.11 -0.91
CA ARG A 175 -3.63 -14.32 0.55
C ARG A 175 -2.67 -13.34 1.22
N GLY A 176 -1.54 -13.04 0.59
CA GLY A 176 -0.59 -12.05 1.10
C GLY A 176 -1.20 -10.67 1.26
N GLU A 177 -1.96 -10.17 0.29
CA GLU A 177 -2.64 -8.87 0.39
C GLU A 177 -3.72 -8.87 1.48
N ALA A 178 -4.46 -9.97 1.61
CA ALA A 178 -5.47 -10.12 2.65
C ALA A 178 -4.85 -10.12 4.07
N VAL A 179 -3.67 -10.73 4.24
CA VAL A 179 -2.92 -10.69 5.50
C VAL A 179 -2.43 -9.28 5.80
N VAL A 180 -1.82 -8.59 4.83
CA VAL A 180 -1.38 -7.19 5.02
C VAL A 180 -2.57 -6.31 5.43
N LEU A 181 -3.71 -6.43 4.74
CA LEU A 181 -4.94 -5.71 5.09
C LEU A 181 -5.42 -6.03 6.51
N GLY A 182 -5.45 -7.32 6.88
CA GLY A 182 -5.89 -7.77 8.20
C GLY A 182 -5.00 -7.25 9.32
N VAL A 183 -3.68 -7.37 9.17
CA VAL A 183 -2.71 -6.85 10.15
C VAL A 183 -2.82 -5.33 10.26
N THR A 184 -2.88 -4.62 9.14
CA THR A 184 -3.06 -3.16 9.13
C THR A 184 -4.32 -2.76 9.90
N ALA A 185 -5.46 -3.39 9.62
CA ALA A 185 -6.73 -3.10 10.27
C ALA A 185 -6.68 -3.38 11.79
N VAL A 186 -6.09 -4.52 12.19
CA VAL A 186 -5.94 -4.88 13.61
C VAL A 186 -5.03 -3.88 14.32
N THR A 187 -3.90 -3.50 13.73
CA THR A 187 -2.99 -2.51 14.33
C THR A 187 -3.67 -1.14 14.49
N VAL A 188 -4.43 -0.67 13.48
CA VAL A 188 -5.18 0.60 13.59
C VAL A 188 -6.16 0.56 14.76
N VAL A 189 -6.86 -0.55 14.96
CA VAL A 189 -7.87 -0.71 16.04
C VAL A 189 -7.21 -0.88 17.41
N ALA A 190 -6.08 -1.60 17.47
CA ALA A 190 -5.42 -1.94 18.72
C ALA A 190 -4.48 -0.84 19.24
N THR A 191 -3.89 -0.05 18.34
CA THR A 191 -2.93 1.00 18.70
C THR A 191 -3.39 2.37 18.20
N SER A 192 -3.02 2.74 16.98
CA SER A 192 -3.34 4.03 16.39
C SER A 192 -3.33 3.98 14.86
N LEU A 193 -3.95 4.99 14.25
CA LEU A 193 -3.97 5.14 12.80
C LEU A 193 -2.55 5.25 12.21
N PHE A 194 -1.65 5.98 12.88
CA PHE A 194 -0.28 6.18 12.40
C PHE A 194 0.53 4.90 12.37
N GLU A 195 0.57 4.19 13.51
CA GLU A 195 1.28 2.91 13.61
C GLU A 195 0.71 1.87 12.65
N GLY A 196 -0.63 1.82 12.53
CA GLY A 196 -1.29 0.93 11.59
C GLY A 196 -0.87 1.18 10.14
N VAL A 197 -0.80 2.45 9.71
CA VAL A 197 -0.34 2.81 8.37
C VAL A 197 1.13 2.46 8.15
N LEU A 198 2.01 2.72 9.13
CA LEU A 198 3.42 2.35 9.03
C LEU A 198 3.62 0.85 8.91
N VAL A 199 2.98 0.07 9.78
CA VAL A 199 3.04 -1.40 9.74
C VAL A 199 2.49 -1.93 8.42
N GLY A 200 1.35 -1.40 7.97
CA GLY A 200 0.76 -1.79 6.69
C GLY A 200 1.65 -1.49 5.50
N LEU A 201 2.28 -0.31 5.47
CA LEU A 201 3.21 0.09 4.41
C LEU A 201 4.46 -0.78 4.41
N LEU A 202 5.07 -1.00 5.57
CA LEU A 202 6.26 -1.86 5.70
C LEU A 202 5.96 -3.29 5.22
N LEU A 203 4.83 -3.85 5.62
CA LEU A 203 4.42 -5.18 5.17
C LEU A 203 4.12 -5.22 3.67
N ALA A 204 3.48 -4.18 3.12
CA ALA A 204 3.22 -4.08 1.69
C ALA A 204 4.52 -4.00 0.88
N VAL A 205 5.49 -3.20 1.32
CA VAL A 205 6.81 -3.09 0.69
C VAL A 205 7.57 -4.41 0.79
N ALA A 206 7.63 -5.02 1.98
CA ALA A 206 8.30 -6.30 2.19
C ALA A 206 7.70 -7.41 1.33
N LYS A 207 6.36 -7.50 1.28
CA LYS A 207 5.65 -8.45 0.40
C LYS A 207 5.96 -8.18 -1.07
N THR A 208 5.90 -6.92 -1.51
CA THR A 208 6.15 -6.57 -2.91
C THR A 208 7.58 -6.90 -3.31
N ALA A 209 8.55 -6.61 -2.44
CA ALA A 209 9.94 -7.01 -2.64
C ALA A 209 10.09 -8.54 -2.72
N TRP A 210 9.36 -9.27 -1.87
CA TRP A 210 9.34 -10.74 -1.93
C TRP A 210 8.76 -11.26 -3.24
N ASP A 211 7.61 -10.74 -3.68
CA ASP A 211 6.94 -11.16 -4.91
C ASP A 211 7.80 -10.87 -6.16
N ILE A 212 8.51 -9.74 -6.18
CA ILE A 212 9.39 -9.33 -7.28
C ILE A 212 10.70 -10.14 -7.29
N SER A 213 11.11 -10.75 -6.17
CA SER A 213 12.39 -11.47 -6.06
C SER A 213 12.41 -12.84 -6.75
N HIS A 214 11.31 -13.32 -7.34
CA HIS A 214 11.27 -14.66 -7.93
C HIS A 214 12.19 -14.77 -9.16
N VAL A 215 13.14 -15.70 -9.06
CA VAL A 215 13.97 -16.19 -10.16
C VAL A 215 13.41 -17.54 -10.60
N HIS A 216 13.31 -17.77 -11.89
CA HIS A 216 12.88 -19.03 -12.47
C HIS A 216 14.04 -19.65 -13.25
N VAL A 217 14.40 -20.88 -12.90
CA VAL A 217 15.48 -21.65 -13.54
C VAL A 217 14.82 -22.76 -14.34
N GLU A 218 14.87 -22.66 -15.66
CA GLU A 218 14.42 -23.70 -16.57
C GLU A 218 15.63 -24.44 -17.15
N THR A 219 15.55 -25.77 -17.20
CA THR A 219 16.58 -26.60 -17.84
C THR A 219 16.04 -27.13 -19.17
N VAL A 220 16.76 -26.86 -20.25
CA VAL A 220 16.44 -27.34 -21.60
C VAL A 220 17.56 -28.27 -22.05
N GLU A 221 17.20 -29.53 -22.31
CA GLU A 221 18.16 -30.52 -22.82
C GLU A 221 18.40 -30.34 -24.32
N GLY A 222 19.63 -29.95 -24.69
CA GLY A 222 20.11 -29.96 -26.07
C GLY A 222 20.97 -31.21 -26.37
N PRO A 223 21.23 -31.50 -27.66
CA PRO A 223 22.13 -32.59 -28.06
C PRO A 223 23.56 -32.32 -27.58
N GLY A 224 23.96 -32.96 -26.47
CA GLY A 224 25.31 -32.89 -25.89
C GLY A 224 25.59 -31.73 -24.94
N VAL A 225 24.68 -30.76 -24.80
CA VAL A 225 24.81 -29.58 -23.90
C VAL A 225 23.51 -29.39 -23.11
N LEU A 226 23.61 -29.13 -21.81
CA LEU A 226 22.49 -28.77 -20.96
C LEU A 226 22.39 -27.24 -20.91
N VAL A 227 21.31 -26.66 -21.44
CA VAL A 227 21.11 -25.21 -21.41
C VAL A 227 20.25 -24.88 -20.19
N VAL A 228 20.78 -24.05 -19.29
CA VAL A 228 20.09 -23.60 -18.08
C VAL A 228 19.71 -22.16 -18.29
N ARG A 229 18.41 -21.91 -18.48
CA ARG A 229 17.87 -20.58 -18.67
C ARG A 229 17.40 -20.01 -17.34
N VAL A 230 18.01 -18.91 -16.93
CA VAL A 230 17.60 -18.18 -15.73
C VAL A 230 16.79 -16.96 -16.15
N THR A 231 15.56 -16.87 -15.68
CA THR A 231 14.63 -15.77 -15.99
C THR A 231 14.10 -15.11 -14.71
N GLY A 232 13.69 -13.84 -14.80
CA GLY A 232 13.17 -13.09 -13.64
C GLY A 232 14.21 -12.17 -13.00
N ASN A 233 14.22 -12.06 -11.68
CA ASN A 233 15.12 -11.16 -10.95
C ASN A 233 16.05 -11.95 -10.01
N ALA A 234 17.34 -11.98 -10.34
CA ALA A 234 18.37 -12.63 -9.53
C ALA A 234 18.82 -11.68 -8.40
N THR A 235 18.30 -11.91 -7.20
CA THR A 235 18.61 -11.09 -6.01
C THR A 235 19.16 -11.96 -4.89
N PHE A 236 19.95 -11.37 -3.99
CA PHE A 236 20.56 -12.00 -2.82
C PHE A 236 19.55 -12.81 -2.00
N LEU A 237 18.28 -12.36 -1.94
CA LEU A 237 17.19 -13.06 -1.24
C LEU A 237 16.91 -14.47 -1.80
N ARG A 238 17.15 -14.70 -3.09
CA ARG A 238 16.94 -15.99 -3.78
C ARG A 238 18.23 -16.63 -4.28
N LEU A 239 19.37 -16.04 -3.93
CA LEU A 239 20.68 -16.60 -4.23
C LEU A 239 20.83 -18.05 -3.72
N PRO A 240 20.40 -18.43 -2.51
CA PRO A 240 20.51 -19.83 -2.06
C PRO A 240 19.74 -20.80 -2.95
N GLU A 241 18.49 -20.49 -3.31
CA GLU A 241 17.68 -21.34 -4.19
C GLU A 241 18.26 -21.43 -5.60
N LEU A 242 18.84 -20.33 -6.11
CA LEU A 242 19.54 -20.30 -7.39
C LEU A 242 20.79 -21.19 -7.36
N LEU A 243 21.61 -21.09 -6.31
CA LEU A 243 22.80 -21.92 -6.15
C LEU A 243 22.43 -23.39 -5.98
N ASP A 244 21.45 -23.73 -5.14
CA ASP A 244 20.96 -25.10 -4.98
C ASP A 244 20.50 -25.72 -6.31
N ALA A 245 19.78 -24.94 -7.13
CA ALA A 245 19.33 -25.38 -8.45
C ALA A 245 20.50 -25.61 -9.43
N LEU A 246 21.55 -24.80 -9.34
CA LEU A 246 22.75 -24.92 -10.16
C LEU A 246 23.66 -26.06 -9.70
N GLU A 247 23.79 -26.27 -8.40
CA GLU A 247 24.54 -27.37 -7.79
C GLU A 247 23.88 -28.73 -8.05
N ALA A 248 22.55 -28.78 -8.13
CA ALA A 248 21.81 -29.99 -8.48
C ALA A 248 22.03 -30.47 -9.93
N LEU A 249 22.69 -29.68 -10.79
CA LEU A 249 22.92 -30.05 -12.19
C LEU A 249 23.97 -31.17 -12.32
N PRO A 250 23.84 -32.08 -13.32
CA PRO A 250 24.81 -33.15 -13.55
C PRO A 250 26.24 -32.61 -13.73
N ALA A 251 27.21 -33.15 -12.98
CA ALA A 251 28.60 -32.66 -12.99
C ALA A 251 29.39 -33.07 -14.26
N ASP A 252 28.91 -34.09 -14.98
CA ASP A 252 29.54 -34.75 -16.12
C ASP A 252 29.22 -34.11 -17.48
N ARG A 253 28.19 -33.24 -17.55
CA ARG A 253 27.75 -32.60 -18.78
C ARG A 253 28.23 -31.16 -18.91
N LYS A 254 28.43 -30.73 -20.17
CA LYS A 254 28.64 -29.32 -20.50
C LYS A 254 27.35 -28.54 -20.24
N VAL A 255 27.42 -27.51 -19.40
CA VAL A 255 26.30 -26.65 -19.05
C VAL A 255 26.53 -25.27 -19.67
N GLU A 256 25.50 -24.71 -20.29
CA GLU A 256 25.50 -23.34 -20.81
C GLU A 256 24.43 -22.54 -20.06
N LEU A 257 24.86 -21.47 -19.38
CA LEU A 257 23.99 -20.58 -18.61
C LEU A 257 23.47 -19.46 -19.51
N GLU A 258 22.16 -19.49 -19.79
CA GLU A 258 21.50 -18.43 -20.53
C GLU A 258 20.86 -17.44 -19.54
N LEU A 259 21.54 -16.31 -19.34
CA LEU A 259 21.12 -15.23 -18.43
C LEU A 259 20.31 -14.12 -19.13
N SER A 260 20.06 -14.25 -20.43
CA SER A 260 19.36 -13.24 -21.27
C SER A 260 17.93 -12.95 -20.80
N GLY A 261 17.32 -13.87 -20.04
CA GLY A 261 15.99 -13.72 -19.45
C GLY A 261 15.95 -12.99 -18.11
N LEU A 262 17.11 -12.61 -17.54
CA LEU A 262 17.18 -11.83 -16.31
C LEU A 262 16.81 -10.36 -16.58
N ARG A 263 15.83 -9.86 -15.83
CA ARG A 263 15.43 -8.44 -15.86
C ARG A 263 16.26 -7.60 -14.89
N HIS A 264 16.79 -8.22 -13.85
CA HIS A 264 17.65 -7.58 -12.85
C HIS A 264 18.56 -8.63 -12.19
N THR A 265 19.81 -8.25 -11.95
CA THR A 265 20.80 -9.04 -11.21
C THR A 265 21.52 -8.10 -10.25
N ASP A 266 21.53 -8.42 -8.96
CA ASP A 266 22.34 -7.67 -8.00
C ASP A 266 23.80 -8.13 -7.98
N HIS A 267 24.67 -7.32 -7.36
CA HIS A 267 26.11 -7.60 -7.34
C HIS A 267 26.46 -8.90 -6.62
N ALA A 268 25.72 -9.27 -5.57
CA ALA A 268 25.98 -10.49 -4.83
C ALA A 268 25.67 -11.73 -5.68
N CYS A 269 24.53 -11.74 -6.38
CA CYS A 269 24.20 -12.81 -7.32
C CYS A 269 25.19 -12.88 -8.49
N ALA A 270 25.61 -11.74 -9.04
CA ALA A 270 26.57 -11.73 -10.15
C ALA A 270 27.91 -12.36 -9.75
N ALA A 271 28.45 -11.99 -8.58
CA ALA A 271 29.73 -12.50 -8.10
C ALA A 271 29.69 -14.03 -7.85
N GLU A 272 28.61 -14.54 -7.26
CA GLU A 272 28.46 -15.97 -7.00
C GLU A 272 28.21 -16.79 -8.28
N LEU A 273 27.47 -16.25 -9.24
CA LEU A 273 27.28 -16.90 -10.55
C LEU A 273 28.60 -17.00 -11.32
N GLU A 274 29.43 -15.95 -11.29
CA GLU A 274 30.79 -15.97 -11.87
C GLU A 274 31.69 -16.98 -11.16
N GLY A 275 31.64 -17.01 -9.83
CA GLY A 275 32.39 -17.98 -9.01
C GLY A 275 32.01 -19.42 -9.32
N TRP A 276 30.71 -19.72 -9.40
CA TRP A 276 30.19 -21.04 -9.76
C TRP A 276 30.61 -21.45 -11.18
N ALA A 277 30.54 -20.54 -12.15
CA ALA A 277 30.93 -20.81 -13.53
C ALA A 277 32.43 -21.15 -13.65
N ALA A 278 33.29 -20.36 -12.99
CA ALA A 278 34.73 -20.60 -12.96
C ALA A 278 35.07 -21.96 -12.31
N GLN A 279 34.39 -22.32 -11.22
CA GLN A 279 34.61 -23.59 -10.53
C GLN A 279 34.22 -24.80 -11.40
N ARG A 280 33.12 -24.70 -12.16
CA ARG A 280 32.70 -25.77 -13.09
C ARG A 280 33.65 -25.91 -14.28
N GLU A 281 34.14 -24.80 -14.83
CA GLU A 281 35.09 -24.83 -15.94
C GLU A 281 36.38 -25.55 -15.53
N ALA A 282 36.90 -25.25 -14.33
CA ALA A 282 38.07 -25.93 -13.77
C ALA A 282 37.88 -27.46 -13.66
N ARG A 283 36.72 -27.92 -13.14
CA ARG A 283 36.41 -29.36 -13.03
C ARG A 283 36.30 -30.07 -14.38
N GLN A 284 35.77 -29.40 -15.40
CA GLN A 284 35.67 -29.98 -16.75
C GLN A 284 37.03 -30.12 -17.44
N VAL A 285 37.94 -29.17 -17.22
CA VAL A 285 39.30 -29.25 -17.76
C VAL A 285 40.07 -30.39 -17.09
N GLU A 286 39.98 -30.54 -15.77
CA GLU A 286 40.59 -31.65 -15.04
C GLU A 286 40.03 -33.02 -15.47
N GLY A 287 38.71 -33.15 -15.62
CA GLY A 287 38.08 -34.39 -16.09
C GLY A 287 38.53 -34.80 -17.49
N ARG A 288 38.69 -33.84 -18.42
CA ARG A 288 39.23 -34.10 -19.77
C ARG A 288 40.71 -34.48 -19.76
N ALA A 289 41.51 -33.84 -18.91
CA ALA A 289 42.92 -34.15 -18.75
C ALA A 289 43.13 -35.55 -18.15
N GLY A 290 42.32 -35.94 -17.16
CA GLY A 290 42.31 -37.28 -16.58
C GLY A 290 41.91 -38.37 -17.57
N ALA A 291 40.86 -38.14 -18.36
CA ALA A 291 40.41 -39.07 -19.40
C ALA A 291 41.49 -39.33 -20.46
N ARG A 292 42.15 -38.27 -20.96
CA ARG A 292 43.26 -38.42 -21.92
C ARG A 292 44.45 -39.18 -21.34
N ARG A 293 44.78 -38.96 -20.06
CA ARG A 293 45.87 -39.67 -19.38
C ARG A 293 45.57 -41.17 -19.23
N GLY A 294 44.35 -41.53 -18.84
CA GLY A 294 43.94 -42.95 -18.74
C GLY A 294 43.91 -43.66 -20.08
N GLU A 295 43.55 -42.95 -21.15
CA GLU A 295 43.54 -43.48 -22.52
C GLU A 295 44.97 -43.66 -23.08
N GLU A 296 45.90 -42.77 -22.74
CA GLU A 296 47.33 -42.94 -23.06
C GLU A 296 48.01 -44.07 -22.25
N ASP A 297 47.64 -44.24 -20.98
CA ASP A 297 48.20 -45.30 -20.11
C ASP A 297 47.68 -46.69 -20.53
N GLY A 298 46.38 -46.80 -20.83
CA GLY A 298 45.79 -48.03 -21.38
C GLY A 298 46.34 -48.40 -22.76
N ARG A 299 46.73 -47.41 -23.57
CA ARG A 299 47.42 -47.65 -24.86
C ARG A 299 48.86 -48.14 -24.66
N ARG A 300 49.54 -47.69 -23.61
CA ARG A 300 50.89 -48.14 -23.24
C ARG A 300 50.88 -49.55 -22.66
N GLU A 301 49.92 -49.88 -21.79
CA GLU A 301 49.75 -51.23 -21.26
C GLU A 301 49.35 -52.24 -22.35
N GLY A 302 48.46 -51.87 -23.28
CA GLY A 302 48.10 -52.70 -24.43
C GLY A 302 49.25 -52.92 -25.43
N ALA A 303 50.17 -51.95 -25.56
CA ALA A 303 51.37 -52.08 -26.38
C ALA A 303 52.45 -52.97 -25.73
N LEU A 304 52.52 -53.01 -24.40
CA LEU A 304 53.44 -53.87 -23.64
C LEU A 304 52.95 -55.33 -23.55
N SER A 305 51.64 -55.59 -23.67
CA SER A 305 51.06 -56.94 -23.65
C SER A 305 51.04 -57.64 -25.03
N SER A 306 51.42 -56.96 -26.11
CA SER A 306 51.35 -57.47 -27.49
C SER A 306 52.71 -57.67 -28.18
N ALA A 307 53.81 -57.54 -27.43
CA ALA A 307 55.15 -57.89 -27.91
C ALA A 307 55.46 -59.37 -27.59
N PRO A 308 55.66 -60.24 -28.60
CA PRO A 308 56.20 -61.59 -28.40
C PRO A 308 57.70 -61.60 -28.08
#